data_AF-A0A1A9UEN6-F1
#
_entry.id   AF-A0A1A9UEN6-F1
#
_cell.length_a   1.000
_cell.length_b   1.000
_cell.length_c   1.000
_cell.angle_alpha   90.00
_cell.angle_beta   90.00
_cell.angle_gamma   90.00
#
_symmetry.space_group_name_H-M   'P 1'
#
loop_
_entity.id
_entity.type
_entity.pdbx_description
1 polymer ?
#
loop_
_entity_poly.entity_id
_entity_poly.type
_entity_poly.pdbx_seq_one_letter_code
_entity_poly.pdbx_strand_id
1 'polypeptide(L)'
;MWGMVALLGLKVVRRQFHVHVESTEVFLGNSALIKCAIPDYVRTYVKVASWQRGDEILLPDLSDVAGRYVVLSTSGDLYVRSVRTEDSLVKYSCLATNTLNGDRQRSDAVMLQVKELSQNLAPRTTQKPVMDIHVERGNDVHMPCNIQGNPFPIFTWYRVSDSSALYPIPSSQRIILSRTLLLIKNADERDAGKWVSGIAIFNCSTTGSAIDNIEWLHNGKPLQEDNALTTGRDKAHVIRNIVIGYYSHICGLSRVLEINALKITEKQSNDNHNQ
;
A
#
# COMPACT_ATOMS: atom_id res chain seq x y z
N MET A 1 -28.41 58.95 -22.16
CA MET A 1 -27.39 57.88 -22.29
C MET A 1 -26.77 57.71 -20.91
N TRP A 2 -27.27 56.79 -20.08
CA TRP A 2 -26.77 55.40 -19.92
C TRP A 2 -25.24 55.37 -19.71
N GLY A 3 -24.68 54.87 -18.61
CA GLY A 3 -25.31 54.08 -17.55
C GLY A 3 -24.45 53.99 -16.28
N MET A 4 -25.16 53.71 -15.19
CA MET A 4 -24.56 53.20 -13.96
C MET A 4 -24.11 51.77 -14.22
N VAL A 5 -22.80 51.53 -14.19
CA VAL A 5 -22.25 50.17 -14.10
C VAL A 5 -22.52 49.69 -12.68
N ALA A 6 -23.58 48.92 -12.50
CA ALA A 6 -23.80 48.16 -11.28
C ALA A 6 -22.73 47.05 -11.23
N LEU A 7 -21.74 47.20 -10.36
CA LEU A 7 -20.91 46.09 -9.92
C LEU A 7 -21.81 45.13 -9.14
N LEU A 8 -22.38 44.15 -9.84
CA LEU A 8 -22.98 42.99 -9.20
C LEU A 8 -21.86 42.28 -8.42
N GLY A 9 -21.74 42.61 -7.14
CA GLY A 9 -20.86 41.93 -6.23
C GLY A 9 -21.22 40.44 -6.26
N LEU A 10 -20.33 39.62 -6.81
CA LEU A 10 -20.45 38.17 -6.74
C LEU A 10 -20.58 37.81 -5.26
N LYS A 11 -21.77 37.37 -4.86
CA LYS A 11 -22.05 36.94 -3.50
C LYS A 11 -21.33 35.61 -3.30
N VAL A 12 -20.09 35.65 -2.81
CA VAL A 12 -19.32 34.45 -2.49
C VAL A 12 -20.00 33.76 -1.30
N VAL A 13 -20.72 32.68 -1.57
CA VAL A 13 -21.30 31.84 -0.51
C VAL A 13 -20.15 31.08 0.14
N ARG A 14 -19.70 31.57 1.31
CA ARG A 14 -18.75 30.84 2.15
C ARG A 14 -19.44 29.61 2.71
N ARG A 15 -19.18 28.44 2.12
CA ARG A 15 -19.58 27.16 2.72
C ARG A 15 -18.55 26.78 3.78
N GLN A 16 -18.99 26.75 5.03
CA GLN A 16 -18.19 26.18 6.11
C GLN A 16 -17.96 24.70 5.83
N PHE A 17 -16.73 24.23 6.02
CA PHE A 17 -16.37 22.82 5.89
C PHE A 17 -16.13 22.21 7.27
N HIS A 18 -16.35 20.90 7.38
CA HIS A 18 -16.09 20.14 8.59
C HIS A 18 -15.30 18.88 8.22
N VAL A 19 -14.08 18.80 8.71
CA VAL A 19 -13.20 17.64 8.65
C VAL A 19 -13.42 16.76 9.88
N HIS A 20 -13.27 15.46 9.68
CA HIS A 20 -13.36 14.48 10.75
C HIS A 20 -12.31 13.39 10.53
N VAL A 21 -11.94 12.68 11.60
CA VAL A 21 -11.04 11.54 11.50
C VAL A 21 -11.87 10.27 11.31
N GLU A 22 -11.54 9.47 10.30
CA GLU A 22 -12.20 8.17 10.08
C GLU A 22 -11.75 7.14 11.13
N SER A 23 -12.71 6.38 11.66
CA SER A 23 -12.40 5.29 12.59
C SER A 23 -11.51 4.24 11.90
N THR A 24 -10.36 3.97 12.50
CA THR A 24 -9.37 3.04 11.96
C THR A 24 -9.20 1.85 12.90
N GLU A 25 -9.57 0.66 12.42
CA GLU A 25 -9.27 -0.61 13.08
C GLU A 25 -7.95 -1.16 12.54
N VAL A 26 -7.04 -1.48 13.45
CA VAL A 26 -5.71 -1.99 13.10
C VAL A 26 -5.25 -3.05 14.09
N PHE A 27 -4.52 -4.05 13.61
CA PHE A 27 -3.88 -5.03 14.48
C PHE A 27 -2.50 -4.59 14.97
N LEU A 28 -2.11 -5.06 16.16
CA LEU A 28 -0.75 -4.89 16.68
C LEU A 28 0.32 -5.31 15.65
N GLY A 29 1.40 -4.54 15.56
CA GLY A 29 2.53 -4.78 14.65
C GLY A 29 2.30 -4.41 13.17
N ASN A 30 1.05 -4.24 12.74
CA ASN A 30 0.70 -3.77 11.40
C ASN A 30 0.90 -2.25 11.29
N SER A 31 0.72 -1.69 10.09
CA SER A 31 0.67 -0.23 9.92
C SER A 31 -0.77 0.26 9.95
N ALA A 32 -1.02 1.41 10.58
CA ALA A 32 -2.30 2.11 10.49
C ALA A 32 -2.23 3.26 9.49
N LEU A 33 -3.33 3.51 8.80
CA LEU A 33 -3.54 4.70 7.98
C LEU A 33 -4.77 5.45 8.53
N ILE A 34 -4.52 6.47 9.34
CA ILE A 34 -5.55 7.30 9.98
C ILE A 34 -5.90 8.44 9.03
N LYS A 35 -7.14 8.44 8.52
CA LYS A 35 -7.56 9.37 7.48
C LYS A 35 -8.21 10.62 8.04
N CYS A 36 -7.83 11.78 7.48
CA CYS A 36 -8.54 13.04 7.72
C CYS A 36 -9.53 13.25 6.57
N ALA A 37 -10.81 12.97 6.83
CA ALA A 37 -11.85 13.11 5.83
C ALA A 37 -12.16 14.59 5.57
N ILE A 38 -11.62 15.11 4.46
CA ILE A 38 -11.93 16.43 3.93
C ILE A 38 -13.09 16.28 2.93
N PRO A 39 -14.18 17.07 3.04
CA PRO A 39 -15.28 16.99 2.09
C PRO A 39 -14.83 17.24 0.65
N ASP A 40 -15.28 16.41 -0.29
CA ASP A 40 -14.78 16.44 -1.68
C ASP A 40 -14.96 17.80 -2.36
N TYR A 41 -16.04 18.54 -2.04
CA TYR A 41 -16.32 19.85 -2.62
C TYR A 41 -15.31 20.95 -2.21
N VAL A 42 -14.50 20.74 -1.18
CA VAL A 42 -13.44 21.68 -0.75
C VAL A 42 -12.02 21.12 -0.92
N ARG A 43 -11.88 19.85 -1.32
CA ARG A 43 -10.60 19.10 -1.29
C ARG A 43 -9.49 19.67 -2.18
N THR A 44 -9.86 20.49 -3.17
CA THR A 44 -8.91 21.17 -4.05
C THR A 44 -8.17 22.32 -3.34
N TYR A 45 -8.80 22.97 -2.36
CA TYR A 45 -8.25 24.14 -1.65
C TYR A 45 -8.19 24.00 -0.12
N VAL A 46 -8.66 22.88 0.43
CA VAL A 46 -8.46 22.54 1.85
C VAL A 46 -7.45 21.41 1.95
N LYS A 47 -6.38 21.64 2.74
CA LYS A 47 -5.29 20.69 2.97
C LYS A 47 -5.08 20.44 4.46
N VAL A 48 -4.60 19.26 4.82
CA VAL A 48 -4.18 19.00 6.20
C VAL A 48 -2.87 19.74 6.45
N ALA A 49 -2.87 20.63 7.45
CA ALA A 49 -1.69 21.37 7.86
C ALA A 49 -0.87 20.60 8.90
N SER A 50 -1.53 19.86 9.79
CA SER A 50 -0.87 19.09 10.84
C SER A 50 -1.78 18.01 11.40
N TRP A 51 -1.17 16.99 12.00
CA TRP A 51 -1.83 16.10 12.96
C TRP A 51 -1.43 16.46 14.37
N GLN A 52 -2.35 16.28 15.31
CA GLN A 52 -2.10 16.38 16.74
C GLN A 52 -2.30 15.01 17.36
N ARG A 53 -1.26 14.53 18.05
CA ARG A 53 -1.21 13.24 18.76
C ARG A 53 -0.92 13.52 20.24
N GLY A 54 -1.95 13.47 21.08
CA GLY A 54 -1.83 14.01 22.44
C GLY A 54 -1.39 15.48 22.39
N ASP A 55 -0.23 15.78 22.97
CA ASP A 55 0.38 17.12 22.95
C ASP A 55 1.41 17.33 21.82
N GLU A 56 1.72 16.27 21.07
CA GLU A 56 2.68 16.30 19.96
C GLU A 56 2.00 16.81 18.68
N ILE A 57 2.67 17.73 17.98
CA ILE A 57 2.25 18.21 16.66
C ILE A 57 3.13 17.56 15.60
N LEU A 58 2.50 16.85 14.67
CA LEU A 58 3.13 16.18 13.55
C LEU A 58 2.88 16.99 12.27
N LEU A 59 3.96 17.34 11.56
CA LEU A 59 3.91 18.16 10.36
C LEU A 59 4.28 17.33 9.11
N PRO A 60 3.61 17.53 7.96
CA PRO A 60 3.97 16.89 6.70
C PRO A 60 5.44 17.07 6.33
N ASP A 61 5.93 18.31 6.36
CA ASP A 61 7.28 18.66 5.87
C ASP A 61 8.42 18.22 6.80
N LEU A 62 8.10 17.85 8.05
CA LEU A 62 9.06 17.35 9.03
C LEU A 62 8.98 15.84 9.22
N SER A 63 8.10 15.16 8.48
CA SER A 63 7.92 13.72 8.62
C SER A 63 9.12 12.96 8.06
N ASP A 64 9.88 12.31 8.93
CA ASP A 64 10.88 11.33 8.49
C ASP A 64 10.16 10.03 8.10
N VAL A 65 10.30 9.61 6.84
CA VAL A 65 9.69 8.38 6.31
C VAL A 65 10.27 7.11 6.94
N ALA A 66 11.47 7.18 7.53
CA ALA A 66 12.01 6.12 8.37
C ALA A 66 11.37 6.12 9.78
N GLY A 67 10.81 7.26 10.19
CA GLY A 67 10.11 7.48 11.44
C GLY A 67 8.85 6.64 11.59
N ARG A 68 8.30 6.65 12.81
CA ARG A 68 7.10 5.86 13.15
C ARG A 68 5.81 6.54 12.69
N TYR A 69 5.76 7.86 12.80
CA TYR A 69 4.59 8.68 12.46
C TYR A 69 4.94 9.52 11.24
N VAL A 70 4.21 9.32 10.15
CA VAL A 70 4.46 10.00 8.89
C VAL A 70 3.16 10.65 8.44
N VAL A 71 3.14 11.98 8.34
CA VAL A 71 2.02 12.69 7.73
C VAL A 71 2.24 12.73 6.23
N LEU A 72 1.35 12.12 5.47
CA LEU A 72 1.51 11.93 4.03
C LEU A 72 1.30 13.26 3.31
N SER A 73 2.33 13.79 2.65
CA SER A 73 2.27 15.13 2.01
C SER A 73 1.16 15.28 0.97
N THR A 74 0.77 14.20 0.28
CA THR A 74 -0.24 14.25 -0.78
C THR A 74 -1.67 14.21 -0.24
N SER A 75 -2.00 13.25 0.63
CA SER A 75 -3.36 13.08 1.14
C SER A 75 -3.62 13.84 2.44
N GLY A 76 -2.56 14.12 3.20
CA GLY A 76 -2.63 14.65 4.54
C GLY A 76 -2.97 13.61 5.61
N ASP A 77 -3.06 12.33 5.27
CA ASP A 77 -3.36 11.26 6.24
C ASP A 77 -2.16 10.97 7.14
N LEU A 78 -2.41 10.38 8.31
CA LEU A 78 -1.35 9.96 9.24
C LEU A 78 -1.11 8.46 9.11
N TYR A 79 0.09 8.10 8.67
CA TYR A 79 0.58 6.73 8.64
C TYR A 79 1.36 6.41 9.92
N VAL A 80 0.94 5.36 10.62
CA VAL A 80 1.58 4.89 11.86
C VAL A 80 2.21 3.52 11.59
N ARG A 81 3.54 3.47 11.68
CA ARG A 81 4.33 2.26 11.44
C ARG A 81 4.34 1.37 12.68
N SER A 82 4.16 0.06 12.50
CA SER A 82 4.33 -0.95 13.56
C SER A 82 3.51 -0.60 14.81
N VAL A 83 2.19 -0.50 14.66
CA VAL A 83 1.26 -0.07 15.72
C VAL A 83 1.48 -0.86 17.01
N ARG A 84 1.50 -0.14 18.12
CA ARG A 84 1.69 -0.64 19.48
C ARG A 84 0.46 -0.38 20.34
N THR A 85 0.37 -1.04 21.49
CA THR A 85 -0.71 -0.83 22.45
C THR A 85 -0.75 0.60 22.98
N GLU A 86 0.40 1.27 23.12
CA GLU A 86 0.47 2.69 23.51
C GLU A 86 -0.19 3.64 22.49
N ASP A 87 -0.29 3.24 21.22
CA ASP A 87 -0.91 4.06 20.18
C ASP A 87 -2.43 4.17 20.36
N SER A 88 -3.07 3.25 21.10
CA SER A 88 -4.51 3.34 21.42
C SER A 88 -4.82 4.24 22.62
N LEU A 89 -3.80 4.62 23.40
CA LEU A 89 -3.96 5.41 24.64
C LEU A 89 -3.94 6.93 24.39
N VAL A 90 -3.54 7.35 23.19
CA VAL A 90 -3.44 8.76 22.80
C VAL A 90 -4.56 9.14 21.83
N LYS A 91 -4.98 10.41 21.88
CA LYS A 91 -5.98 10.96 20.96
C LYS A 91 -5.30 11.58 19.73
N TYR A 92 -5.90 11.36 18.56
CA TYR A 92 -5.48 11.90 17.27
C TYR A 92 -6.53 12.87 16.74
N SER A 93 -6.12 14.03 16.26
CA SER A 93 -6.97 14.97 15.50
C SER A 93 -6.18 15.60 14.36
N CYS A 94 -6.85 15.92 13.26
CA CYS A 94 -6.25 16.65 12.15
C CYS A 94 -6.65 18.12 12.18
N LEU A 95 -5.73 18.99 11.77
CA LEU A 95 -5.95 20.40 11.55
C LEU A 95 -5.90 20.67 10.05
N ALA A 96 -7.03 20.98 9.45
CA ALA A 96 -7.12 21.35 8.05
C ALA A 96 -7.13 22.88 7.90
N THR A 97 -6.53 23.36 6.81
CA THR A 97 -6.45 24.78 6.47
C THR A 97 -6.92 24.98 5.04
N ASN A 98 -7.79 25.97 4.85
CA ASN A 98 -8.21 26.44 3.54
C ASN A 98 -7.15 27.42 3.00
N THR A 99 -6.52 27.05 1.88
CA THR A 99 -5.41 27.81 1.28
C THR A 99 -5.86 29.12 0.63
N LEU A 100 -7.15 29.29 0.36
CA LEU A 100 -7.68 30.50 -0.30
C LEU A 100 -7.93 31.66 0.68
N ASN A 101 -8.28 31.33 1.93
CA ASN A 101 -8.69 32.34 2.92
C ASN A 101 -8.00 32.19 4.28
N GLY A 102 -7.23 31.13 4.50
CA GLY A 102 -6.54 30.86 5.75
C GLY A 102 -7.41 30.27 6.87
N ASP A 103 -8.69 29.98 6.61
CA ASP A 103 -9.58 29.40 7.63
C ASP A 103 -9.05 28.04 8.07
N ARG A 104 -9.02 27.81 9.38
CA ARG A 104 -8.51 26.57 9.98
C ARG A 104 -9.63 25.87 10.73
N GLN A 105 -9.73 24.56 10.56
CA GLN A 105 -10.69 23.74 11.28
C GLN A 105 -10.02 22.46 11.75
N ARG A 106 -10.17 22.19 13.06
CA ARG A 106 -9.69 20.98 13.71
C ARG A 106 -10.85 19.98 13.78
N SER A 107 -10.54 18.72 13.53
CA SER A 107 -11.49 17.62 13.73
C SER A 107 -11.71 17.35 15.21
N ASP A 108 -12.75 16.58 15.52
CA ASP A 108 -12.82 15.89 16.81
C ASP A 108 -11.62 14.94 16.98
N ALA A 109 -11.26 14.71 18.24
CA ALA A 109 -10.12 13.85 18.59
C ALA A 109 -10.60 12.42 18.85
N VAL A 110 -9.95 11.44 18.21
CA VAL A 110 -10.32 10.03 18.27
C VAL A 110 -9.18 9.16 18.80
N MET A 111 -9.50 8.02 19.40
CA MET A 111 -8.51 7.01 19.78
C MET A 111 -8.46 5.90 18.73
N LEU A 112 -7.28 5.34 18.51
CA LEU A 112 -7.08 4.25 17.56
C LEU A 112 -7.66 2.94 18.11
N GLN A 113 -8.42 2.22 17.29
CA GLN A 113 -8.96 0.91 17.67
C GLN A 113 -7.91 -0.17 17.36
N VAL A 114 -7.09 -0.49 18.37
CA VAL A 114 -6.01 -1.47 18.25
C VAL A 114 -6.50 -2.85 18.71
N LYS A 115 -6.36 -3.85 17.86
CA LYS A 115 -6.72 -5.25 18.14
C LYS A 115 -5.47 -6.11 18.35
N GLU A 116 -5.58 -7.02 19.31
CA GLU A 116 -4.66 -8.14 19.47
C GLU A 116 -4.69 -9.05 18.24
N LEU A 117 -3.54 -9.62 17.91
CA LEU A 117 -3.44 -10.62 16.86
C LEU A 117 -3.89 -11.99 17.42
N SER A 118 -5.09 -12.44 17.07
CA SER A 118 -5.41 -13.87 17.13
C SER A 118 -4.74 -14.60 15.95
N GLN A 119 -4.76 -15.95 15.95
CA GLN A 119 -4.07 -16.82 14.96
C GLN A 119 -4.16 -16.33 13.50
N ASN A 120 -3.21 -16.77 12.66
CA ASN A 120 -3.07 -16.49 11.22
C ASN A 120 -4.20 -15.68 10.56
N LEU A 121 -3.92 -14.42 10.21
CA LEU A 121 -4.81 -13.52 9.51
C LEU A 121 -4.33 -13.34 8.07
N ALA A 122 -5.14 -13.77 7.12
CA ALA A 122 -4.86 -13.55 5.69
C ALA A 122 -4.75 -12.04 5.38
N PRO A 123 -3.83 -11.63 4.47
CA PRO A 123 -3.69 -10.23 4.07
C PRO A 123 -5.02 -9.63 3.61
N ARG A 124 -5.42 -8.51 4.20
CA ARG A 124 -6.66 -7.78 3.89
C ARG A 124 -6.44 -6.28 3.87
N THR A 125 -7.19 -5.57 3.02
CA THR A 125 -7.15 -4.11 2.92
C THR A 125 -8.55 -3.51 2.90
N THR A 126 -8.70 -2.33 3.50
CA THR A 126 -9.91 -1.49 3.40
C THR A 126 -9.70 -0.30 2.45
N GLN A 127 -8.51 -0.20 1.83
CA GLN A 127 -8.20 0.85 0.87
C GLN A 127 -8.86 0.55 -0.47
N LYS A 128 -9.24 1.61 -1.19
CA LYS A 128 -9.75 1.46 -2.56
C LYS A 128 -8.64 0.85 -3.44
N PRO A 129 -8.96 -0.06 -4.38
CA PRO A 129 -7.96 -0.71 -5.23
C PRO A 129 -7.16 0.25 -6.10
N VAL A 130 -7.75 1.40 -6.47
CA VAL A 130 -7.13 2.43 -7.31
C VAL A 130 -7.24 3.77 -6.59
N MET A 131 -6.14 4.53 -6.59
CA MET A 131 -6.09 5.90 -6.06
C MET A 131 -5.34 6.79 -7.04
N ASP A 132 -5.92 7.97 -7.29
CA ASP A 132 -5.27 9.00 -8.09
C ASP A 132 -4.53 9.97 -7.17
N ILE A 133 -3.24 10.19 -7.47
CA ILE A 133 -2.36 11.06 -6.71
C ILE A 133 -1.88 12.17 -7.63
N HIS A 134 -2.14 13.41 -7.20
CA HIS A 134 -1.68 14.61 -7.89
C HIS A 134 -0.64 15.30 -6.99
N VAL A 135 0.51 15.59 -7.56
CA VAL A 135 1.64 16.23 -6.87
C VAL A 135 2.25 17.29 -7.76
N GLU A 136 2.70 18.38 -7.15
CA GLU A 136 3.48 19.39 -7.85
C GLU A 136 4.93 18.94 -7.98
N ARG A 137 5.57 19.30 -9.10
CA ARG A 137 6.99 19.03 -9.31
C ARG A 137 7.81 19.62 -8.16
N GLY A 138 8.78 18.88 -7.65
CA GLY A 138 9.59 19.31 -6.52
C GLY A 138 9.14 18.74 -5.17
N ASN A 139 7.86 18.36 -5.04
CA ASN A 139 7.31 17.89 -3.77
C ASN A 139 7.47 16.37 -3.61
N ASP A 140 7.43 15.91 -2.36
CA ASP A 140 7.52 14.51 -2.02
C ASP A 140 6.16 13.80 -2.22
N VAL A 141 6.21 12.57 -2.74
CA VAL A 141 5.02 11.72 -2.98
C VAL A 141 5.01 10.57 -2.01
N HIS A 142 3.91 10.45 -1.29
CA HIS A 142 3.67 9.36 -0.36
C HIS A 142 2.55 8.45 -0.89
N MET A 143 2.88 7.18 -1.14
CA MET A 143 1.94 6.16 -1.59
C MET A 143 1.78 5.08 -0.51
N PRO A 144 0.75 5.17 0.32
CA PRO A 144 0.48 4.15 1.33
C PRO A 144 -0.28 2.96 0.74
N CYS A 145 0.01 1.78 1.25
CA CYS A 145 -0.86 0.62 1.14
C CYS A 145 -1.31 0.18 2.54
N ASN A 146 -2.61 0.31 2.80
CA ASN A 146 -3.24 -0.10 4.05
C ASN A 146 -3.58 -1.60 4.00
N ILE A 147 -2.54 -2.43 4.05
CA ILE A 147 -2.68 -3.89 4.15
C ILE A 147 -2.43 -4.33 5.60
N GLN A 148 -3.23 -5.26 6.06
CA GLN A 148 -3.08 -5.88 7.38
C GLN A 148 -3.02 -7.40 7.23
N GLY A 149 -2.20 -8.08 8.04
CA GLY A 149 -2.06 -9.54 8.01
C GLY A 149 -1.22 -10.07 9.18
N ASN A 150 -1.33 -11.36 9.43
CA ASN A 150 -0.55 -12.08 10.43
C ASN A 150 -0.19 -13.49 9.92
N PRO A 151 1.09 -13.81 9.70
CA PRO A 151 2.24 -12.92 9.79
C PRO A 151 2.16 -11.76 8.79
N PHE A 152 2.84 -10.64 9.09
CA PHE A 152 2.80 -9.44 8.25
C PHE A 152 3.34 -9.74 6.84
N PRO A 153 2.65 -9.34 5.75
CA PRO A 153 3.05 -9.72 4.40
C PRO A 153 4.37 -9.06 3.99
N ILE A 154 5.16 -9.79 3.19
CA ILE A 154 6.31 -9.21 2.48
C ILE A 154 5.78 -8.30 1.38
N PHE A 155 6.31 -7.08 1.31
CA PHE A 155 5.74 -6.00 0.51
C PHE A 155 6.72 -5.53 -0.56
N THR A 156 6.29 -5.46 -1.81
CA THR A 156 7.08 -4.92 -2.93
C THR A 156 6.27 -3.92 -3.73
N TRP A 157 6.96 -2.89 -4.23
CA TRP A 157 6.37 -1.89 -5.12
C TRP A 157 6.81 -2.14 -6.56
N TYR A 158 5.88 -1.96 -7.48
CA TYR A 158 6.09 -2.15 -8.90
C TYR A 158 5.68 -0.91 -9.68
N ARG A 159 6.43 -0.60 -10.73
CA ARG A 159 6.00 0.33 -11.77
C ARG A 159 5.39 -0.46 -12.92
N VAL A 160 4.24 -0.02 -13.41
CA VAL A 160 3.60 -0.59 -14.59
C VAL A 160 4.14 0.11 -15.83
N SER A 161 4.58 -0.66 -16.80
CA SER A 161 4.97 -0.16 -18.13
C SER A 161 3.78 -0.04 -19.08
N ASP A 162 4.00 0.56 -20.23
CA ASP A 162 2.97 0.71 -21.27
C ASP A 162 2.48 -0.65 -21.80
N SER A 163 3.32 -1.69 -21.76
CA SER A 163 2.96 -3.07 -22.09
C SER A 163 2.28 -3.84 -20.94
N SER A 164 1.93 -3.15 -19.85
CA SER A 164 1.36 -3.72 -18.62
C SER A 164 2.29 -4.66 -17.84
N ALA A 165 3.58 -4.75 -18.21
CA ALA A 165 4.56 -5.48 -17.43
C ALA A 165 4.89 -4.73 -16.12
N LEU A 166 5.08 -5.50 -15.04
CA LEU A 166 5.42 -5.00 -13.70
C LEU A 166 6.95 -5.04 -13.49
N TYR A 167 7.52 -3.90 -13.11
CA TYR A 167 8.94 -3.79 -12.80
C TYR A 167 9.13 -3.52 -11.31
N PRO A 168 9.80 -4.43 -10.55
CA PRO A 168 10.03 -4.22 -9.13
C PRO A 168 10.93 -3.01 -8.92
N ILE A 169 10.58 -2.19 -7.94
CA ILE A 169 11.28 -0.95 -7.64
C ILE A 169 12.14 -1.17 -6.40
N PRO A 170 13.48 -1.12 -6.51
CA PRO A 170 14.35 -1.18 -5.34
C PRO A 170 14.37 0.16 -4.60
N SER A 171 14.78 0.14 -3.34
CA SER A 171 15.06 1.38 -2.60
C SER A 171 16.31 2.08 -3.16
N SER A 172 16.34 3.40 -3.04
CA SER A 172 17.45 4.28 -3.42
C SER A 172 17.45 5.53 -2.53
N GLN A 173 18.34 6.49 -2.79
CA GLN A 173 18.36 7.76 -2.07
C GLN A 173 17.09 8.60 -2.29
N ARG A 174 16.50 8.49 -3.49
CA ARG A 174 15.28 9.22 -3.89
C ARG A 174 14.01 8.43 -3.61
N ILE A 175 14.05 7.11 -3.83
CA ILE A 175 12.90 6.21 -3.68
C ILE A 175 13.07 5.41 -2.39
N ILE A 176 12.24 5.67 -1.39
CA ILE A 176 12.35 5.03 -0.08
C ILE A 176 11.16 4.09 0.12
N LEU A 177 11.46 2.84 0.45
CA LEU A 177 10.48 1.81 0.78
C LEU A 177 10.49 1.62 2.30
N SER A 178 9.35 1.87 2.94
CA SER A 178 9.20 1.77 4.40
C SER A 178 7.94 0.96 4.75
N ARG A 179 8.12 -0.35 5.01
CA ARG A 179 7.02 -1.33 5.13
C ARG A 179 6.08 -1.26 3.91
N THR A 180 4.87 -0.73 4.08
CA THR A 180 3.83 -0.64 3.05
C THR A 180 3.68 0.76 2.47
N LEU A 181 4.63 1.65 2.76
CA LEU A 181 4.70 3.02 2.27
C LEU A 181 5.84 3.16 1.27
N LEU A 182 5.54 3.71 0.10
CA LEU A 182 6.51 4.18 -0.88
C LEU A 182 6.61 5.71 -0.81
N LEU A 183 7.83 6.21 -0.69
CA LEU A 183 8.16 7.63 -0.84
C LEU A 183 8.97 7.83 -2.12
N ILE A 184 8.57 8.81 -2.93
CA ILE A 184 9.39 9.38 -3.99
C ILE A 184 9.72 10.82 -3.60
N LYS A 185 10.99 11.10 -3.34
CA LYS A 185 11.45 12.46 -3.02
C LYS A 185 11.54 13.33 -4.26
N ASN A 186 11.18 14.61 -4.16
CA ASN A 186 11.35 15.61 -5.22
C ASN A 186 10.73 15.18 -6.57
N ALA A 187 9.41 14.98 -6.61
CA ALA A 187 8.70 14.45 -7.76
C ALA A 187 9.05 15.15 -9.09
N ASP A 188 9.20 14.36 -10.14
CA ASP A 188 9.50 14.81 -11.50
C ASP A 188 8.48 14.21 -12.47
N GLU A 189 8.32 14.81 -13.64
CA GLU A 189 7.34 14.35 -14.65
C GLU A 189 7.56 12.88 -15.05
N ARG A 190 8.81 12.40 -14.99
CA ARG A 190 9.18 11.01 -15.26
C ARG A 190 8.66 10.00 -14.24
N ASP A 191 8.18 10.44 -13.07
CA ASP A 191 7.58 9.56 -12.07
C ASP A 191 6.09 9.30 -12.33
N ALA A 192 5.49 10.08 -13.24
CA ALA A 192 4.11 9.88 -13.65
C ALA A 192 3.92 8.48 -14.25
N GLY A 193 2.77 7.87 -13.95
CA GLY A 193 2.41 6.54 -14.41
C GLY A 193 1.65 5.75 -13.35
N LYS A 194 1.46 4.47 -13.64
CA LYS A 194 0.77 3.55 -12.75
C LYS A 194 1.77 2.83 -11.84
N TRP A 195 1.48 2.84 -10.54
CA TRP A 195 2.26 2.18 -9.50
C TRP A 195 1.38 1.13 -8.82
N VAL A 196 1.94 -0.05 -8.58
CA VAL A 196 1.25 -1.16 -7.97
C VAL A 196 1.98 -1.56 -6.69
N SER A 197 1.20 -1.72 -5.63
CA SER A 197 1.67 -2.15 -4.32
C SER A 197 1.16 -3.57 -4.08
N GLY A 198 2.00 -4.55 -3.78
CA GLY A 198 1.52 -5.94 -3.73
C GLY A 198 2.47 -6.98 -3.11
N ILE A 199 1.88 -8.13 -2.82
CA ILE A 199 2.42 -9.27 -2.07
C ILE A 199 3.44 -10.06 -2.93
N ALA A 200 4.37 -10.74 -2.24
CA ALA A 200 5.42 -11.59 -2.79
C ALA A 200 5.00 -12.37 -4.06
N ILE A 201 5.71 -12.13 -5.16
CA ILE A 201 5.64 -13.00 -6.34
C ILE A 201 6.39 -14.28 -5.97
N PHE A 202 5.64 -15.38 -5.86
CA PHE A 202 6.25 -16.71 -5.78
C PHE A 202 6.56 -17.16 -7.19
N ASN A 203 7.86 -17.24 -7.52
CA ASN A 203 8.30 -17.79 -8.80
C ASN A 203 8.56 -19.28 -8.61
N CYS A 204 7.89 -20.13 -9.41
CA CYS A 204 8.23 -21.54 -9.53
C CYS A 204 8.85 -21.75 -10.91
N SER A 205 10.10 -22.24 -10.94
CA SER A 205 10.75 -22.68 -12.16
C SER A 205 11.01 -24.17 -12.08
N THR A 206 10.56 -24.92 -13.07
CA THR A 206 10.79 -26.36 -13.15
C THR A 206 11.80 -26.68 -14.25
N THR A 207 12.56 -27.76 -14.07
CA THR A 207 13.51 -28.27 -15.07
C THR A 207 13.32 -29.79 -15.15
N GLY A 208 13.02 -30.30 -16.34
CA GLY A 208 12.69 -31.71 -16.58
C GLY A 208 11.89 -31.87 -17.88
N SER A 209 12.02 -33.02 -18.56
CA SER A 209 11.42 -33.28 -19.88
C SER A 209 9.98 -33.81 -19.84
N ALA A 210 9.40 -34.03 -18.65
CA ALA A 210 8.07 -34.64 -18.50
C ALA A 210 7.27 -34.03 -17.33
N ILE A 211 6.93 -32.75 -17.45
CA ILE A 211 6.06 -32.04 -16.49
C ILE A 211 4.75 -31.73 -17.18
N ASP A 212 3.66 -32.34 -16.69
CA ASP A 212 2.34 -32.22 -17.31
C ASP A 212 1.54 -31.04 -16.75
N ASN A 213 1.69 -30.70 -15.46
CA ASN A 213 0.98 -29.59 -14.83
C ASN A 213 1.74 -29.00 -13.63
N ILE A 214 1.64 -27.68 -13.45
CA ILE A 214 2.12 -26.93 -12.28
C ILE A 214 0.89 -26.34 -11.59
N GLU A 215 0.67 -26.73 -10.34
CA GLU A 215 -0.47 -26.25 -9.54
C GLU A 215 0.04 -25.58 -8.26
N TRP A 216 -0.44 -24.35 -8.03
CA TRP A 216 -0.18 -23.62 -6.80
C TRP A 216 -1.22 -23.98 -5.75
N LEU A 217 -0.77 -24.38 -4.56
CA LEU A 217 -1.63 -24.77 -3.44
C LEU A 217 -1.51 -23.77 -2.28
N HIS A 218 -2.62 -23.42 -1.63
CA HIS A 218 -2.62 -22.70 -0.35
C HIS A 218 -3.37 -23.52 0.70
N ASN A 219 -2.69 -23.82 1.82
CA ASN A 219 -3.21 -24.71 2.87
C ASN A 219 -3.69 -26.09 2.34
N GLY A 220 -2.95 -26.66 1.39
CA GLY A 220 -3.25 -27.97 0.80
C GLY A 220 -4.42 -27.98 -0.20
N LYS A 221 -4.96 -26.82 -0.57
CA LYS A 221 -6.03 -26.68 -1.57
C LYS A 221 -5.54 -25.89 -2.79
N PRO A 222 -6.01 -26.19 -4.01
CA PRO A 222 -5.71 -25.39 -5.20
C PRO A 222 -6.06 -23.92 -5.01
N LEU A 223 -5.16 -23.03 -5.44
CA LEU A 223 -5.47 -21.61 -5.53
C LEU A 223 -6.61 -21.40 -6.54
N GLN A 224 -7.66 -20.69 -6.11
CA GLN A 224 -8.70 -20.22 -7.03
C GLN A 224 -8.29 -18.83 -7.54
N GLU A 225 -8.44 -18.59 -8.83
CA GLU A 225 -8.27 -17.25 -9.40
C GLU A 225 -9.38 -16.35 -8.84
N ASP A 226 -8.99 -15.41 -7.99
CA ASP A 226 -9.83 -14.33 -7.52
C ASP A 226 -9.12 -12.99 -7.74
N ASN A 227 -9.80 -11.88 -7.45
CA ASN A 227 -9.23 -10.55 -7.65
C ASN A 227 -7.96 -10.27 -6.80
N ALA A 228 -7.55 -11.19 -5.92
CA ALA A 228 -6.34 -11.11 -5.11
C ALA A 228 -5.20 -12.03 -5.62
N LEU A 229 -5.44 -12.91 -6.59
CA LEU A 229 -4.51 -13.94 -7.06
C LEU A 229 -4.55 -14.09 -8.59
N THR A 230 -3.53 -13.59 -9.28
CA THR A 230 -3.33 -13.80 -10.72
C THR A 230 -2.23 -14.84 -10.97
N THR A 231 -2.55 -15.92 -11.68
CA THR A 231 -1.55 -16.89 -12.16
C THR A 231 -1.13 -16.56 -13.60
N GLY A 232 0.16 -16.62 -13.91
CA GLY A 232 0.69 -16.28 -15.25
C GLY A 232 1.71 -17.30 -15.74
N ARG A 233 1.57 -17.76 -16.99
CA ARG A 233 2.47 -18.75 -17.61
C ARG A 233 3.63 -18.14 -18.41
N ASP A 234 3.67 -16.83 -18.60
CA ASP A 234 4.57 -16.21 -19.59
C ASP A 234 5.78 -15.47 -18.99
N LYS A 235 6.98 -16.06 -19.21
CA LYS A 235 8.35 -15.46 -19.31
C LYS A 235 8.95 -14.89 -18.00
N ALA A 236 10.24 -15.01 -17.63
CA ALA A 236 11.46 -15.59 -18.19
C ALA A 236 12.63 -15.57 -17.15
N HIS A 237 13.54 -16.56 -17.26
CA HIS A 237 15.01 -16.59 -17.08
C HIS A 237 15.80 -16.31 -15.75
N VAL A 238 16.46 -17.40 -15.29
CA VAL A 238 17.85 -17.67 -14.77
C VAL A 238 18.33 -17.15 -13.39
N ILE A 239 18.71 -18.11 -12.52
CA ILE A 239 20.01 -18.09 -11.79
C ILE A 239 20.71 -19.45 -11.95
N ARG A 240 22.03 -19.40 -12.18
CA ARG A 240 22.96 -20.51 -12.39
C ARG A 240 23.53 -21.03 -11.06
N ASN A 241 23.67 -22.35 -10.98
CA ASN A 241 24.48 -23.14 -10.04
C ASN A 241 24.18 -23.02 -8.54
N ILE A 242 23.49 -24.04 -7.99
CA ILE A 242 23.92 -24.76 -6.78
C ILE A 242 23.62 -26.26 -7.00
N VAL A 243 24.64 -27.09 -6.85
CA VAL A 243 24.57 -28.56 -6.84
C VAL A 243 24.59 -29.00 -5.38
N ILE A 244 23.56 -29.72 -4.90
CA ILE A 244 23.69 -30.72 -3.82
C ILE A 244 22.68 -31.85 -4.09
N GLY A 245 23.17 -33.10 -4.03
CA GLY A 245 22.51 -34.30 -4.54
C GLY A 245 21.42 -34.92 -3.66
N TYR A 246 20.74 -35.88 -4.30
CA TYR A 246 19.76 -36.86 -3.79
C TYR A 246 18.69 -36.35 -2.81
N TYR A 247 17.46 -36.23 -3.35
CA TYR A 247 16.18 -36.13 -2.66
C TYR A 247 16.03 -34.99 -1.64
N SER A 248 15.84 -33.76 -2.13
CA SER A 248 14.94 -32.76 -1.52
C SER A 248 14.77 -31.56 -2.45
N HIS A 249 13.54 -31.30 -2.90
CA HIS A 249 13.22 -30.13 -3.72
C HIS A 249 12.98 -28.93 -2.79
N ILE A 250 13.89 -27.96 -2.82
CA ILE A 250 13.86 -26.75 -2.00
C ILE A 250 13.08 -25.66 -2.76
N CYS A 251 11.90 -25.27 -2.26
CA CYS A 251 11.39 -23.91 -2.38
C CYS A 251 11.75 -23.19 -1.07
N GLY A 252 12.41 -22.03 -1.14
CA GLY A 252 13.02 -21.37 0.02
C GLY A 252 12.06 -21.16 1.20
N LEU A 253 12.44 -21.73 2.34
CA LEU A 253 11.82 -21.55 3.65
C LEU A 253 12.10 -20.14 4.21
N SER A 254 11.05 -19.38 4.48
CA SER A 254 10.95 -18.60 5.72
C SER A 254 9.48 -18.46 6.07
N ARG A 255 9.13 -18.83 7.30
CA ARG A 255 7.75 -18.91 7.83
C ARG A 255 7.01 -17.56 7.76
N VAL A 256 6.38 -17.25 6.63
CA VAL A 256 5.29 -16.27 6.44
C VAL A 256 4.53 -16.73 5.20
N LEU A 257 3.24 -17.10 5.36
CA LEU A 257 2.42 -17.88 4.42
C LEU A 257 3.00 -19.27 4.13
N GLU A 258 2.56 -20.29 4.87
CA GLU A 258 2.73 -21.68 4.45
C GLU A 258 1.88 -21.95 3.19
N ILE A 259 2.43 -21.64 2.02
CA ILE A 259 2.10 -22.35 0.78
C ILE A 259 2.78 -23.71 0.90
N ASN A 260 2.14 -24.62 1.65
CA ASN A 260 2.62 -25.97 1.81
C ASN A 260 2.45 -26.73 0.50
N ALA A 261 3.60 -27.15 -0.04
CA ALA A 261 3.79 -28.08 -1.16
C ALA A 261 3.28 -27.62 -2.53
N LEU A 262 4.20 -27.57 -3.49
CA LEU A 262 3.91 -27.61 -4.92
C LEU A 262 3.66 -29.08 -5.31
N LYS A 263 2.54 -29.38 -5.98
CA LYS A 263 2.29 -30.74 -6.51
C LYS A 263 2.73 -30.77 -7.96
N ILE A 264 3.82 -31.47 -8.24
CA ILE A 264 4.25 -31.80 -9.60
C ILE A 264 3.69 -33.18 -9.91
N THR A 265 2.96 -33.30 -11.01
CA THR A 265 2.52 -34.61 -11.52
C THR A 265 3.45 -35.00 -12.67
N GLU A 266 4.19 -36.10 -12.49
CA GLU A 266 4.97 -36.72 -13.55
C GLU A 266 4.05 -37.57 -14.43
N LYS A 267 4.34 -37.57 -15.72
CA LYS A 267 3.76 -38.51 -16.66
C LYS A 267 4.22 -39.92 -16.26
N GLN A 268 3.31 -40.80 -15.86
CA GLN A 268 3.65 -42.22 -15.79
C GLN A 268 4.05 -42.66 -17.19
N SER A 269 5.31 -43.09 -17.33
CA SER A 269 5.76 -43.87 -18.48
C SER A 269 4.85 -45.09 -18.59
N ASN A 270 3.88 -45.05 -19.50
CA ASN A 270 3.31 -46.28 -20.02
C ASN A 270 4.39 -46.91 -20.90
N ASP A 271 5.32 -47.62 -20.26
CA ASP A 271 6.10 -48.65 -20.91
C ASP A 271 5.15 -49.78 -21.27
N ASN A 272 4.41 -49.58 -22.36
CA ASN A 272 3.88 -50.68 -23.15
C ASN A 272 5.10 -51.38 -23.78
N HIS A 273 5.75 -52.26 -23.03
CA HIS A 273 6.50 -53.36 -23.60
C HIS A 273 5.50 -54.31 -24.28
N ASN A 274 5.15 -53.99 -25.52
CA ASN A 274 4.73 -55.00 -26.48
C ASN A 274 6.00 -55.57 -27.12
N GLN A 275 6.44 -56.72 -26.60
CA GLN A 275 7.16 -57.74 -27.35
C GLN A 275 6.79 -59.11 -26.81
#